data_AF-A0A9D2QJX0-F1
#
_entry.id   AF-A0A9D2QJX0-F1
#
_cell.length_a   1.000
_cell.length_b   1.000
_cell.length_c   1.000
_cell.angle_alpha   90.00
_cell.angle_beta   90.00
_cell.angle_gamma   90.00
#
_symmetry.space_group_name_H-M   'P 1'
#
loop_
_entity.id
_entity.type
_entity.pdbx_description
1 polymer ?
#
loop_
_entity_poly.entity_id
_entity_poly.type
_entity_poly.pdbx_seq_one_letter_code
_entity_poly.pdbx_strand_id
1 'polypeptide(L)'
;MSENIEILQRQFDAYCTKVLKYAAITYYHANRRRKAHEVSFSSLLEKDLAEVSTTDRYPCMLYHFQVREWLIEVQSEPLGNPIERL
;
A
#
# COMPACT_ATOMS: atom_id res chain seq x y z
N MET A 1 -3.30 33.21 41.37
CA MET A 1 -2.34 32.35 40.61
C MET A 1 -3.06 31.24 39.87
N SER A 2 -3.94 30.47 40.52
CA SER A 2 -4.66 29.34 39.90
C SER A 2 -5.59 29.74 38.73
N GLU A 3 -6.28 30.87 38.84
CA GLU A 3 -7.22 31.35 37.80
C GLU A 3 -6.52 31.66 36.46
N ASN A 4 -5.30 32.22 36.49
CA ASN A 4 -4.52 32.46 35.27
C ASN A 4 -4.08 31.17 34.58
N ILE A 5 -3.82 30.11 35.36
CA ILE A 5 -3.46 28.80 34.82
C ILE A 5 -4.66 28.18 34.11
N GLU A 6 -5.86 28.27 34.70
CA GLU A 6 -7.08 27.78 34.06
C GLU A 6 -7.40 28.53 32.75
N ILE A 7 -7.23 29.85 32.72
CA ILE A 7 -7.43 30.65 31.50
C ILE A 7 -6.46 30.21 30.40
N LEU A 8 -5.18 30.01 30.75
CA LEU A 8 -4.16 29.56 29.80
C LEU A 8 -4.47 28.17 29.25
N GLN A 9 -4.91 27.23 30.10
CA GLN A 9 -5.32 25.89 29.68
C GLN A 9 -6.48 25.95 28.69
N ARG A 10 -7.53 26.72 28.99
CA ARG A 10 -8.69 26.88 28.10
C ARG A 10 -8.30 27.48 26.74
N GLN A 11 -7.38 28.45 26.73
CA GLN A 11 -6.88 29.04 25.49
C GLN A 11 -6.08 28.03 24.66
N PHE A 12 -5.23 27.24 25.32
CA PHE A 12 -4.47 26.18 24.66
C PHE A 12 -5.40 25.10 24.09
N ASP A 13 -6.38 24.63 24.85
CA ASP A 13 -7.35 23.64 24.39
C ASP A 13 -8.17 24.14 23.19
N ALA A 14 -8.61 25.41 23.23
CA ALA A 14 -9.29 26.04 22.10
C ALA A 14 -8.38 26.12 20.86
N TYR A 15 -7.10 26.45 21.05
CA TYR A 15 -6.11 26.46 19.97
C TYR A 15 -5.92 25.06 19.38
N CYS A 16 -5.66 24.05 20.20
CA CYS A 16 -5.50 22.66 19.75
C CYS A 16 -6.74 22.16 19.00
N THR A 17 -7.93 22.40 19.54
CA THR A 17 -9.20 22.04 18.90
C THR A 17 -9.31 22.68 17.52
N LYS A 18 -8.95 23.96 17.40
CA LYS A 18 -8.96 24.67 16.12
C LYS A 18 -7.98 24.04 15.14
N VAL A 19 -6.73 23.83 15.56
CA VAL A 19 -5.67 23.22 14.72
C VAL A 19 -6.11 21.85 14.21
N LEU A 20 -6.58 20.97 15.08
CA LEU A 20 -7.03 19.62 14.72
C LEU A 20 -8.20 19.66 13.75
N LYS A 21 -9.17 20.55 13.97
CA LYS A 21 -10.32 20.73 13.06
C LYS A 21 -9.87 21.12 11.65
N TYR A 22 -8.97 22.10 11.51
CA TYR A 22 -8.49 22.52 10.20
C TYR A 22 -7.58 21.48 9.53
N ALA A 23 -6.79 20.75 10.31
CA ALA A 23 -6.01 19.63 9.79
C ALA A 23 -6.92 18.54 9.22
N ALA A 24 -7.97 18.16 9.96
CA ALA A 24 -8.97 17.20 9.50
C ALA A 24 -9.68 17.69 8.23
N ILE A 25 -10.14 18.94 8.18
CA ILE A 25 -10.77 19.54 7.00
C ILE A 25 -9.83 19.45 5.79
N THR A 26 -8.58 19.87 5.94
CA THR A 26 -7.57 19.82 4.87
C THR A 26 -7.36 18.40 4.36
N TYR A 27 -7.25 17.43 5.27
CA TYR A 27 -7.11 16.02 4.94
C TYR A 27 -8.33 15.50 4.15
N TYR A 28 -9.55 15.77 4.61
CA TYR A 28 -10.76 15.34 3.90
C TYR A 28 -10.90 15.97 2.52
N HIS A 29 -10.54 17.26 2.37
CA HIS A 29 -10.52 17.90 1.06
C HIS A 29 -9.49 17.29 0.12
N ALA A 30 -8.28 17.01 0.60
CA ALA A 30 -7.24 16.37 -0.19
C ALA A 30 -7.67 14.98 -0.66
N ASN A 31 -8.22 14.16 0.24
CA ASN A 31 -8.74 12.84 -0.12
C ASN A 31 -9.91 12.89 -1.08
N ARG A 32 -10.84 13.86 -0.91
CA ARG A 32 -11.95 14.02 -1.84
C ARG A 32 -11.47 14.36 -3.25
N ARG A 33 -10.45 15.23 -3.38
CA ARG A 33 -9.83 15.53 -4.67
C ARG A 33 -9.16 14.30 -5.28
N ARG A 34 -8.37 13.55 -4.50
CA ARG A 34 -7.74 12.30 -4.95
C ARG A 34 -8.76 11.29 -5.44
N LYS A 35 -9.78 11.00 -4.61
CA LYS A 35 -10.86 10.05 -4.92
C LYS A 35 -11.67 10.42 -6.17
N ALA A 36 -11.73 11.70 -6.55
CA ALA A 36 -12.39 12.12 -7.78
C ALA A 36 -11.62 11.73 -9.06
N HIS A 37 -10.32 11.43 -8.94
CA HIS A 37 -9.44 11.06 -10.04
C HIS A 37 -8.88 9.63 -9.93
N GLU A 38 -8.97 8.99 -8.77
CA GLU A 38 -8.58 7.61 -8.56
C GLU A 38 -9.57 6.64 -9.23
N VAL A 39 -9.05 5.63 -9.91
CA VAL A 39 -9.82 4.55 -10.54
C VAL A 39 -9.48 3.25 -9.82
N SER A 40 -10.48 2.42 -9.56
CA SER A 40 -10.25 1.10 -8.95
C SER A 40 -9.50 0.20 -9.93
N PHE A 41 -8.49 -0.54 -9.47
CA PHE A 41 -7.84 -1.54 -10.31
C PHE A 41 -8.81 -2.60 -10.82
N SER A 42 -9.88 -2.90 -10.08
CA SER A 42 -10.92 -3.83 -10.52
C SER A 42 -11.74 -3.33 -11.72
N SER A 43 -11.66 -2.03 -12.03
CA SER A 43 -12.33 -1.43 -13.20
C SER A 43 -11.40 -1.25 -14.40
N LEU A 44 -10.11 -1.55 -14.27
CA LEU A 44 -9.16 -1.52 -15.38
C LEU A 44 -9.30 -2.79 -16.22
N LEU A 45 -9.05 -2.68 -17.52
CA LEU A 45 -8.84 -3.86 -18.36
C LEU A 45 -7.50 -4.50 -18.01
N GLU A 46 -7.38 -5.80 -18.23
CA GLU A 46 -6.16 -6.55 -17.91
C GLU A 46 -4.92 -6.00 -18.62
N LYS A 47 -5.07 -5.50 -19.85
CA LYS A 47 -4.01 -4.82 -20.60
C LYS A 47 -3.53 -3.52 -19.95
N ASP A 48 -4.44 -2.75 -19.36
CA ASP A 48 -4.12 -1.45 -18.74
C ASP A 48 -3.52 -1.69 -17.35
N LEU A 49 -4.02 -2.70 -16.64
CA LEU A 49 -3.44 -3.17 -15.38
C LEU A 49 -2.02 -3.70 -15.60
N ALA A 50 -1.77 -4.44 -16.68
CA ALA A 50 -0.45 -4.96 -17.01
C ALA A 50 0.58 -3.85 -17.21
N GLU A 51 0.21 -2.73 -17.83
CA GLU A 51 1.08 -1.57 -18.07
C GLU A 51 1.57 -0.91 -16.76
N VAL A 52 0.72 -0.89 -15.74
CA VAL A 52 1.04 -0.30 -14.43
C VAL A 52 1.50 -1.34 -13.39
N SER A 53 1.43 -2.63 -13.73
CA SER A 53 1.86 -3.71 -12.84
C SER A 53 3.37 -3.94 -12.92
N THR A 54 3.96 -4.36 -11.80
CA THR A 54 5.31 -4.91 -11.77
C THR A 54 5.26 -6.21 -10.99
N THR A 55 5.79 -7.28 -11.59
CA THR A 55 5.92 -8.57 -10.93
C THR A 55 7.35 -8.73 -10.46
N ASP A 56 7.56 -8.62 -9.15
CA ASP A 56 8.85 -8.90 -8.56
C ASP A 56 9.22 -10.37 -8.74
N ARG A 57 10.48 -10.62 -9.09
CA ARG A 57 11.04 -11.96 -9.16
C ARG A 57 11.99 -12.16 -8.00
N TYR A 58 11.58 -12.99 -7.05
CA TYR A 58 12.42 -13.37 -5.92
C TYR A 58 13.06 -14.73 -6.16
N PRO A 59 14.36 -14.92 -5.86
CA PRO A 59 15.03 -16.21 -6.01
C PRO A 59 14.36 -17.37 -5.26
N CYS A 60 13.71 -17.08 -4.12
CA CYS A 60 12.94 -18.08 -3.36
C CYS A 60 11.66 -18.57 -4.06
N MET A 61 11.25 -17.91 -5.15
CA MET A 61 10.08 -18.29 -5.96
C MET A 61 10.49 -19.11 -7.20
N LEU A 62 11.78 -19.40 -7.35
CA LEU A 62 12.32 -20.16 -8.47
C LEU A 62 12.62 -21.60 -8.03
N TYR A 63 12.02 -22.54 -8.74
CA TYR A 63 12.36 -23.95 -8.63
C TYR A 63 13.40 -24.29 -9.69
N HIS A 64 14.42 -25.05 -9.30
CA HIS A 64 15.52 -25.42 -10.18
C HIS A 64 15.55 -26.93 -10.33
N PHE A 65 15.44 -27.41 -11.57
CA PHE A 65 15.41 -28.83 -11.88
C PHE A 65 16.55 -29.19 -12.83
N GLN A 66 17.36 -30.18 -12.43
CA GLN A 66 18.40 -30.70 -13.30
C GLN A 66 17.83 -31.81 -14.20
N VAL A 67 17.82 -31.58 -15.51
CA VAL A 67 17.40 -32.55 -16.51
C VAL A 67 18.56 -32.83 -17.46
N ARG A 68 19.23 -33.96 -17.23
CA ARG A 68 20.49 -34.33 -17.90
C ARG A 68 21.56 -33.25 -17.66
N GLU A 69 21.95 -32.54 -18.72
CA GLU A 69 22.96 -31.47 -18.74
C GLU A 69 22.34 -30.08 -18.53
N TRP A 70 21.00 -29.97 -18.47
CA TRP A 70 20.30 -28.69 -18.43
C TRP A 70 19.74 -28.37 -17.05
N LEU A 71 19.97 -27.15 -16.60
CA LEU A 71 19.30 -26.57 -15.44
C LEU A 71 18.06 -25.80 -15.92
N ILE A 72 16.88 -26.24 -15.48
CA ILE A 72 15.60 -25.62 -15.84
C ILE A 72 15.10 -24.80 -14.66
N GLU A 73 14.86 -23.52 -14.90
CA GLU A 73 14.23 -22.61 -13.94
C GLU A 73 12.71 -22.56 -14.17
N VAL A 74 11.94 -22.80 -13.12
CA VAL A 74 10.47 -22.75 -13.14
C VAL A 74 9.99 -21.73 -12.12
N GLN A 75 9.41 -20.64 -12.62
CA GLN A 75 8.78 -19.60 -11.81
C GLN A 75 7.26 -19.83 -11.71
N SER A 76 6.88 -21.01 -11.23
CA SER A 76 5.48 -21.38 -11.06
C SER A 76 5.36 -22.30 -9.87
N GLU A 77 4.78 -21.81 -8.78
CA GLU A 77 4.50 -22.60 -7.57
C GLU A 77 3.66 -23.87 -7.83
N PRO A 78 2.53 -23.82 -8.57
CA PRO A 78 1.73 -25.02 -8.80
C PRO A 78 2.42 -26.07 -9.67
N LEU A 79 3.46 -25.69 -10.42
CA LEU A 79 4.28 -26.64 -11.18
C LEU A 79 5.50 -27.09 -10.37
N GLY A 80 6.21 -26.16 -9.74
CA GLY A 80 7.48 -26.42 -9.08
C GLY A 80 7.34 -27.22 -7.78
N ASN A 81 6.42 -26.85 -6.90
CA ASN A 81 6.29 -27.49 -5.58
C ASN A 81 5.94 -29.00 -5.68
N PRO A 82 5.04 -29.45 -6.57
CA PRO A 82 4.82 -30.89 -6.75
C PRO A 82 6.04 -31.61 -7.31
N ILE A 83 6.77 -31.01 -8.26
CA ILE A 83 7.92 -31.64 -8.93
C ILE A 83 9.13 -31.74 -7.99
N GLU A 84 9.35 -30.75 -7.13
CA GLU A 84 10.45 -30.75 -6.14
C GLU A 84 10.31 -31.86 -5.09
N ARG A 85 9.10 -32.39 -4.90
CA ARG A 85 8.78 -33.44 -3.91
C ARG A 85 8.77 -34.86 -4.48
N LEU A 86 9.02 -35.03 -5.78
CA LEU A 86 9.12 -36.34 -6.45
C LEU A 86 10.48 -36.98 -6.22
#